data_AF-A0A7W1IE88-F1
#
_entry.id   AF-A0A7W1IE88-F1
#
_cell.length_a   1.000
_cell.length_b   1.000
_cell.length_c   1.000
_cell.angle_alpha   90.00
_cell.angle_beta   90.00
_cell.angle_gamma   90.00
#
_symmetry.space_group_name_H-M   'P 1'
#
loop_
_entity.id
_entity.type
_entity.pdbx_description
1 polymer ?
#
loop_
_entity_poly.entity_id
_entity_poly.type
_entity_poly.pdbx_seq_one_letter_code
_entity_poly.pdbx_strand_id
1 'polypeptide(L)'
;MVKYSKKAQEKVKKTMHELKEGTLKSGSGKKVKSRKQAIAIGLSEARKEGAKAPKKKSAKKAASKKGVPEKSLERKVRQKVIK
;
A
#
# COMPACT_ATOMS: atom_id res chain seq x y z
N MET A 1 8.13 -4.08 27.59
CA MET A 1 7.78 -3.39 26.32
C MET A 1 6.34 -3.73 25.95
N VAL A 2 5.40 -2.78 26.05
CA VAL A 2 4.02 -3.01 25.58
C VAL A 2 4.00 -2.89 24.05
N LYS A 3 4.36 -4.00 23.40
CA LYS A 3 4.47 -4.18 21.95
C LYS A 3 3.05 -4.25 21.36
N TYR A 4 2.42 -3.07 21.20
CA TYR A 4 1.08 -2.85 20.63
C TYR A 4 -0.10 -3.28 21.52
N SER A 5 -1.29 -2.76 21.24
CA SER A 5 -2.50 -3.14 21.96
C SER A 5 -2.90 -4.59 21.67
N LYS A 6 -3.58 -5.24 22.63
CA LYS A 6 -4.14 -6.60 22.47
C LYS A 6 -4.97 -6.71 21.19
N LYS A 7 -5.84 -5.71 20.95
CA LYS A 7 -6.63 -5.59 19.70
C LYS A 7 -5.78 -5.62 18.44
N ALA A 8 -4.64 -4.94 18.43
CA ALA A 8 -3.74 -4.95 17.27
C ALA A 8 -3.08 -6.33 17.06
N GLN A 9 -2.71 -7.01 18.14
CA GLN A 9 -2.16 -8.37 18.08
C GLN A 9 -3.19 -9.38 17.57
N GLU A 10 -4.43 -9.29 18.05
CA GLU A 10 -5.55 -10.14 17.60
C GLU A 10 -5.84 -9.97 16.11
N LYS A 11 -5.87 -8.73 15.61
CA LYS A 11 -6.07 -8.44 14.18
C LYS A 11 -4.96 -9.03 13.33
N VAL A 12 -3.70 -8.86 13.74
CA VAL A 12 -2.56 -9.48 13.04
C VAL A 12 -2.62 -11.00 13.11
N LYS A 13 -3.03 -11.59 14.24
CA LYS A 13 -3.20 -13.04 14.37
C LYS A 13 -4.27 -13.55 13.41
N LYS A 14 -5.41 -12.86 13.30
CA LYS A 14 -6.49 -13.20 12.37
C LYS A 14 -6.04 -13.14 10.91
N THR A 15 -5.41 -12.03 10.48
CA THR A 15 -4.92 -11.92 9.10
C THR A 15 -3.83 -12.94 8.79
N MET A 16 -3.00 -13.29 9.77
CA MET A 16 -2.00 -14.35 9.63
C MET A 16 -2.65 -15.73 9.49
N HIS A 17 -3.79 -15.98 10.12
CA HIS A 17 -4.55 -17.21 9.95
C HIS A 17 -5.13 -17.28 8.53
N GLU A 18 -5.80 -16.22 8.07
CA GLU A 18 -6.34 -16.14 6.70
C GLU A 18 -5.25 -16.25 5.62
N LEU A 19 -4.04 -15.76 5.90
CA LEU A 19 -2.89 -15.97 5.02
C LEU A 19 -2.51 -17.45 4.93
N LYS A 20 -2.48 -18.17 6.07
CA LYS A 20 -2.15 -19.61 6.10
C LYS A 20 -3.20 -20.43 5.38
N GLU A 21 -4.47 -20.05 5.49
CA GLU A 21 -5.59 -20.66 4.75
C GLU A 21 -5.61 -20.27 3.26
N GLY A 22 -4.78 -19.32 2.82
CA GLY A 22 -4.73 -18.85 1.42
C GLY A 22 -5.96 -18.04 0.98
N THR A 23 -6.76 -17.55 1.94
CA THR A 23 -7.98 -16.78 1.71
C THR A 23 -7.77 -15.27 1.80
N LEU A 24 -6.67 -14.83 2.42
CA LEU A 24 -6.37 -13.40 2.60
C LEU A 24 -6.24 -12.67 1.25
N LYS A 25 -7.06 -11.64 1.07
CA LYS A 25 -7.04 -10.74 -0.10
C LYS A 25 -6.59 -9.34 0.29
N SER A 26 -5.93 -8.69 -0.64
CA SER A 26 -5.58 -7.27 -0.55
C SER A 26 -6.76 -6.39 -0.97
N GLY A 27 -6.69 -5.08 -0.70
CA GLY A 27 -7.71 -4.13 -1.12
C GLY A 27 -7.91 -4.02 -2.64
N SER A 28 -7.00 -4.58 -3.45
CA SER A 28 -7.14 -4.69 -4.91
C SER A 28 -7.69 -6.04 -5.38
N GLY A 29 -8.17 -6.88 -4.46
CA GLY A 29 -8.77 -8.19 -4.75
C GLY A 29 -7.77 -9.32 -4.97
N LYS A 30 -6.46 -9.02 -5.12
CA LYS A 30 -5.41 -10.03 -5.29
C LYS A 30 -5.14 -10.77 -3.98
N LYS A 31 -4.89 -12.08 -4.08
CA LYS A 31 -4.44 -12.91 -2.94
C LYS A 31 -3.09 -12.41 -2.41
N VAL A 32 -2.96 -12.37 -1.09
CA VAL A 32 -1.73 -11.97 -0.42
C VAL A 32 -0.74 -13.13 -0.45
N LYS A 33 0.47 -12.88 -0.95
CA LYS A 33 1.51 -13.92 -1.09
C LYS A 33 2.57 -13.86 0.01
N SER A 34 2.67 -12.73 0.71
CA SER A 34 3.78 -12.48 1.63
C SER A 34 3.32 -12.20 3.06
N ARG A 35 4.03 -12.80 4.01
CA ARG A 35 3.79 -12.61 5.46
C ARG A 35 3.93 -11.16 5.88
N LYS A 36 4.93 -10.45 5.33
CA LYS A 36 5.14 -9.02 5.57
C LYS A 36 3.92 -8.18 5.18
N GLN A 37 3.29 -8.52 4.04
CA GLN A 37 2.09 -7.84 3.57
C GLN A 37 0.88 -8.15 4.45
N ALA A 38 0.70 -9.40 4.89
CA ALA A 38 -0.38 -9.75 5.82
C ALA A 38 -0.28 -9.01 7.17
N ILE A 39 0.94 -8.90 7.71
CA ILE A 39 1.20 -8.11 8.92
C ILE A 39 0.86 -6.63 8.66
N ALA A 40 1.25 -6.08 7.50
CA ALA A 40 0.94 -4.70 7.14
C ALA A 40 -0.57 -4.43 7.00
N ILE A 41 -1.33 -5.41 6.50
CA ILE A 41 -2.80 -5.36 6.43
C ILE A 41 -3.38 -5.37 7.84
N GLY A 42 -3.02 -6.35 8.68
CA GLY A 42 -3.53 -6.45 10.05
C GLY A 42 -3.21 -5.23 10.91
N LEU A 43 -2.00 -4.67 10.79
CA LEU A 43 -1.63 -3.42 11.47
C LEU A 43 -2.33 -2.18 10.89
N SER A 44 -2.79 -2.22 9.63
CA SER A 44 -3.56 -1.12 9.04
C SER A 44 -5.02 -1.18 9.48
N GLU A 45 -5.62 -2.37 9.55
CA GLU A 45 -6.98 -2.60 10.07
C GLU A 45 -7.08 -2.22 11.55
N ALA A 46 -6.13 -2.69 12.36
CA ALA A 46 -6.05 -2.34 13.77
C ALA A 46 -6.04 -0.82 14.01
N ARG A 47 -5.35 -0.05 13.14
CA ARG A 47 -5.35 1.42 13.25
C ARG A 47 -6.66 2.06 12.83
N LYS A 48 -7.34 1.52 11.81
CA LYS A 48 -8.67 2.00 11.42
C LYS A 48 -9.67 1.83 12.56
N GLU A 49 -9.50 0.78 13.35
CA GLU A 49 -10.32 0.49 14.54
C GLU A 49 -9.88 1.25 15.81
N GLY A 50 -8.94 2.20 15.68
CA GLY A 50 -8.47 3.02 16.81
C GLY A 50 -7.52 2.30 17.77
N ALA A 51 -7.05 1.09 17.43
CA ALA A 51 -6.10 0.36 18.25
C ALA A 51 -4.68 0.96 18.15
N LYS A 52 -3.95 0.98 19.26
CA LYS A 52 -2.55 1.45 19.31
C LYS A 52 -1.63 0.49 18.54
N ALA A 53 -1.27 0.87 17.32
CA ALA A 53 -0.35 0.15 16.45
C ALA A 53 0.84 1.03 16.01
N PRO A 54 1.95 0.44 15.54
CA PRO A 54 3.11 1.21 15.12
C PRO A 54 2.73 2.11 13.93
N LYS A 55 3.21 3.35 13.99
CA LYS A 55 2.99 4.32 12.91
C LYS A 55 3.61 3.77 11.62
N LYS A 56 2.90 3.94 10.50
CA LYS A 56 3.50 3.75 9.17
C LYS A 56 4.66 4.74 9.11
N LYS A 57 5.87 4.26 8.82
CA LYS A 57 6.94 5.18 8.42
C LYS A 57 6.40 5.92 7.20
N SER A 58 6.33 7.25 7.27
CA SER A 58 6.10 8.06 6.08
C SER A 58 7.25 7.70 5.14
N ALA A 59 6.95 7.07 4.01
CA ALA A 59 7.87 7.18 2.89
C ALA A 59 8.01 8.70 2.69
N LYS A 60 9.23 9.25 2.84
CA LYS A 60 9.50 10.60 2.38
C LYS A 60 8.88 10.65 0.99
N LYS A 61 7.85 11.47 0.78
CA LYS A 61 7.35 11.79 -0.56
C LYS A 61 8.56 12.40 -1.26
N ALA A 62 9.37 11.57 -1.92
CA ALA A 62 10.16 12.06 -3.03
C ALA A 62 9.09 12.66 -3.93
N ALA A 63 9.13 13.99 -4.05
CA ALA A 63 8.16 14.75 -4.80
C ALA A 63 7.88 13.97 -6.07
N SER A 64 6.61 13.68 -6.31
CA SER A 64 6.12 13.34 -7.62
C SER A 64 6.65 14.42 -8.56
N LYS A 65 7.83 14.20 -9.15
CA LYS A 65 8.23 14.88 -10.38
C LYS A 65 7.13 14.45 -11.33
N LYS A 66 6.17 15.36 -11.54
CA LYS A 66 5.31 15.39 -12.70
C LYS A 66 6.27 15.39 -13.89
N GLY A 67 6.69 14.20 -14.31
CA GLY A 67 7.27 13.99 -15.61
C GLY A 67 6.15 14.28 -16.58
N VAL A 68 6.14 15.48 -17.12
CA VAL A 68 5.47 15.74 -18.40
C VAL A 68 5.88 14.61 -19.33
N PRO A 69 4.94 13.84 -19.92
CA PRO A 69 5.31 12.85 -20.91
C PRO A 69 5.96 13.60 -22.07
N GLU A 70 7.25 13.38 -22.25
CA GLU A 70 8.11 13.89 -23.33
C GLU A 70 7.52 13.64 -24.74
N LYS A 71 6.50 12.78 -24.83
CA LYS A 71 5.75 12.46 -26.06
C LYS A 71 4.75 13.52 -26.53
N SER A 72 4.50 14.59 -25.77
CA SER A 72 3.57 15.66 -26.19
C SER A 72 4.23 16.82 -26.95
N LEU A 73 5.56 16.96 -26.92
CA LEU A 73 6.28 18.05 -27.59
C LEU A 73 6.59 17.74 -29.06
N GLU A 74 6.88 16.47 -29.40
CA GLU A 74 7.15 16.07 -30.79
C GLU A 74 5.93 16.13 -31.72
N ARG A 75 4.71 15.89 -31.19
CA ARG A 75 3.48 16.01 -31.99
C ARG A 75 3.19 17.43 -32.45
N LYS A 76 3.66 18.44 -31.71
CA LYS A 76 3.39 19.85 -32.02
C LYS A 76 4.38 20.44 -33.03
N VAL A 77 5.60 19.91 -33.08
CA VAL A 77 6.60 20.27 -34.10
C VAL A 77 6.24 19.65 -35.46
N ARG A 78 5.75 18.40 -35.48
CA ARG A 78 5.38 17.71 -36.74
C ARG A 78 4.17 18.30 -37.46
N GLN A 79 3.22 18.91 -36.76
CA GLN A 79 2.07 19.56 -37.41
C GLN A 79 2.41 20.88 -38.10
N LYS A 80 3.54 21.53 -37.77
CA LYS A 80 3.94 22.80 -38.38
C LYS A 80 4.73 22.64 -39.69
N VAL A 81 5.13 21.41 -40.05
CA VAL A 81 5.90 21.11 -41.28
C VAL A 81 4.99 20.64 -42.42
N ILE A 82 3.70 20.41 -42.17
CA ILE A 82 2.71 19.97 -43.16
C ILE A 82 1.79 21.14 -43.58
N LYS A 83 2.32 22.38 -43.62
CA LYS A 83 1.61 23.51 -44.22
C LYS A 83 2.54 24.30 -45.11
#